data_AF-A0A942PXX4-F1
#
_entry.id   AF-A0A942PXX4-F1
#
_cell.length_a   1.000
_cell.length_b   1.000
_cell.length_c   1.000
_cell.angle_alpha   90.00
_cell.angle_beta   90.00
_cell.angle_gamma   90.00
#
_symmetry.space_group_name_H-M   'P 1'
#
loop_
_entity.id
_entity.type
_entity.pdbx_description
1 polymer ?
#
loop_
_entity_poly.entity_id
_entity_poly.type
_entity_poly.pdbx_seq_one_letter_code
_entity_poly.pdbx_strand_id
1 'polypeptide(L)'
;MSTVAIEYEYPRILAVTVNDEVITANLSDGRSVSVPLAWSWRLAEATPAQRADYEIIGSGQGVHWPEIDEDISVAGMLHGVPARKLKLVS
;
A
#
# COMPACT_ATOMS: atom_id res chain seq x y z
N MET A 1 2.10 15.26 -33.31
CA MET A 1 2.53 14.56 -32.08
C MET A 1 1.32 13.81 -31.56
N SER A 2 1.30 12.49 -31.66
CA SER A 2 0.21 11.68 -31.08
C SER A 2 0.56 11.37 -29.64
N THR A 3 -0.14 11.99 -28.71
CA THR A 3 -0.15 11.56 -27.31
C THR A 3 -0.89 10.24 -27.29
N VAL A 4 -0.18 9.14 -27.08
CA VAL A 4 -0.83 7.88 -26.68
C VAL A 4 -1.50 8.19 -25.35
N ALA A 5 -2.82 8.02 -25.27
CA ALA A 5 -3.50 7.92 -23.99
C ALA A 5 -2.89 6.71 -23.28
N ILE A 6 -1.89 6.96 -22.43
CA ILE A 6 -1.29 5.91 -21.62
C ILE A 6 -2.36 5.60 -20.59
N GLU A 7 -3.18 4.59 -20.84
CA GLU A 7 -3.86 3.87 -19.77
C GLU A 7 -2.73 3.31 -18.90
N TYR A 8 -2.36 4.05 -17.85
CA TYR A 8 -1.42 3.58 -16.86
C TYR A 8 -2.13 2.49 -16.05
N GLU A 9 -2.07 1.26 -16.55
CA GLU A 9 -2.33 0.11 -15.71
C GLU A 9 -1.20 0.08 -14.68
N TYR A 10 -1.51 0.34 -13.41
CA TYR A 10 -0.52 0.24 -12.35
C TYR A 10 0.03 -1.19 -12.32
N PRO A 11 1.33 -1.38 -12.07
CA PRO A 11 1.83 -2.73 -11.83
C PRO A 11 1.11 -3.32 -10.62
N ARG A 12 0.94 -4.64 -10.61
CA ARG A 12 0.29 -5.34 -9.51
C ARG A 12 1.25 -5.51 -8.35
N ILE A 13 0.74 -5.40 -7.13
CA ILE A 13 1.46 -5.82 -5.93
C ILE A 13 1.55 -7.35 -5.95
N LEU A 14 2.77 -7.86 -5.81
CA LEU A 14 3.05 -9.29 -5.69
C LEU A 14 3.30 -9.72 -4.25
N ALA A 15 3.88 -8.83 -3.45
CA ALA A 15 4.15 -9.05 -2.04
C ALA A 15 4.38 -7.71 -1.34
N VAL A 16 4.11 -7.67 -0.03
CA VAL A 16 4.46 -6.56 0.86
C VAL A 16 5.31 -7.07 2.02
N THR A 17 6.27 -6.26 2.43
CA THR A 17 6.97 -6.39 3.71
C THR A 17 6.84 -5.09 4.49
N VAL A 18 6.65 -5.21 5.80
CA VAL A 18 6.56 -4.06 6.70
C VAL A 18 7.54 -4.28 7.84
N ASN A 19 8.46 -3.34 8.02
CA ASN A 19 9.35 -3.31 9.16
C ASN A 19 9.05 -2.06 10.02
N ASP A 20 9.91 -1.75 10.98
CA ASP A 20 9.67 -0.65 11.92
C ASP A 20 9.85 0.75 11.30
N GLU A 21 10.27 0.84 10.04
CA GLU A 21 10.54 2.10 9.34
C GLU A 21 9.70 2.30 8.08
N VAL A 22 9.46 1.23 7.30
CA VAL A 22 8.88 1.31 5.97
C VAL A 22 7.91 0.17 5.65
N ILE A 23 6.95 0.48 4.77
CA ILE A 23 6.11 -0.46 4.03
C ILE A 23 6.71 -0.58 2.63
N THR A 24 7.08 -1.79 2.20
CA THR A 24 7.68 -2.05 0.89
C THR A 24 6.81 -2.98 0.08
N ALA A 25 6.43 -2.58 -1.13
CA ALA A 25 5.72 -3.42 -2.09
C ALA A 25 6.64 -3.85 -3.22
N ASN A 26 6.63 -5.14 -3.54
CA ASN A 26 7.24 -5.70 -4.75
C ASN A 26 6.19 -5.75 -5.86
N LEU A 27 6.52 -5.16 -7.00
CA LEU A 27 5.60 -4.91 -8.09
C LEU A 27 5.85 -5.85 -9.27
N SER A 28 4.81 -6.14 -10.05
CA SER A 28 4.85 -7.09 -11.17
C SER A 28 5.75 -6.68 -12.33
N ASP A 29 6.17 -5.41 -12.37
CA ASP A 29 7.12 -4.88 -13.35
C ASP A 29 8.59 -4.91 -12.87
N GLY A 30 8.84 -5.60 -11.75
CA GLY A 30 10.18 -5.79 -11.18
C GLY A 30 10.66 -4.66 -10.28
N ARG A 31 9.85 -3.61 -10.06
CA ARG A 31 10.17 -2.55 -9.10
C ARG A 31 9.85 -2.98 -7.67
N SER A 32 10.59 -2.40 -6.72
CA SER A 32 10.18 -2.31 -5.32
C SER A 32 9.96 -0.85 -4.96
N VAL A 33 8.84 -0.56 -4.29
CA VAL A 33 8.50 0.80 -3.83
C VAL A 33 8.33 0.77 -2.33
N SER A 34 9.06 1.63 -1.63
CA SER A 34 8.99 1.76 -0.18
C SER A 34 8.44 3.13 0.20
N VAL A 35 7.58 3.14 1.21
CA VAL A 35 7.03 4.35 1.83
C VAL A 35 7.22 4.27 3.34
N PRO A 36 7.34 5.40 4.07
CA PRO A 36 7.45 5.37 5.52
C PRO A 36 6.28 4.63 6.19
N LEU A 37 6.55 3.83 7.22
CA LEU A 37 5.53 3.16 8.03
C LEU A 37 4.50 4.16 8.58
N ALA A 38 4.96 5.36 8.94
CA ALA A 38 4.14 6.45 9.42
C ALA A 38 3.04 6.92 8.43
N TRP A 39 3.05 6.47 7.17
CA TRP A 39 1.95 6.72 6.23
C TRP A 39 0.64 6.06 6.64
N SER A 40 0.70 4.98 7.41
CA SER A 40 -0.47 4.38 8.03
C SER A 40 -0.26 4.36 9.54
N TRP A 41 -1.06 5.17 10.23
CA TRP A 41 -1.06 5.19 11.68
C TRP A 41 -1.47 3.83 12.26
N ARG A 42 -2.35 3.08 11.57
CA ARG A 42 -2.74 1.74 11.99
C ARG A 42 -1.61 0.74 11.86
N LEU A 43 -0.88 0.74 10.75
CA LEU A 43 0.29 -0.13 10.59
C LEU A 43 1.42 0.27 11.54
N ALA A 44 1.58 1.55 11.82
CA ALA A 44 2.54 2.03 12.81
C ALA A 44 2.23 1.50 14.22
N GLU A 45 0.95 1.41 14.60
CA GLU A 45 0.49 0.86 15.89
C GLU A 45 0.35 -0.68 15.90
N ALA A 46 0.33 -1.32 14.73
CA ALA A 46 0.18 -2.77 14.60
C ALA A 46 1.41 -3.54 15.08
N THR A 47 1.16 -4.74 15.62
CA THR A 47 2.23 -5.67 15.99
C THR A 47 2.92 -6.26 14.75
N PRO A 48 4.15 -6.79 14.86
CA PRO A 48 4.80 -7.47 13.74
C PRO A 48 3.99 -8.63 13.16
N ALA A 49 3.24 -9.35 13.99
CA ALA A 49 2.37 -10.44 13.53
C ALA A 49 1.22 -9.90 12.67
N GLN A 50 0.54 -8.84 13.13
CA GLN A 50 -0.52 -8.17 12.38
C GLN A 50 -0.01 -7.58 11.07
N ARG A 51 1.18 -6.98 11.07
CA ARG A 51 1.80 -6.46 9.83
C ARG A 51 2.14 -7.55 8.82
N ALA A 52 2.42 -8.77 9.28
CA ALA A 52 2.75 -9.92 8.43
C ALA A 52 1.49 -10.62 7.87
N ASP A 53 0.34 -10.46 8.52
CA ASP A 53 -0.94 -11.04 8.11
C ASP A 53 -1.69 -10.08 7.19
N TYR A 54 -1.51 -10.24 5.87
CA TYR A 54 -2.15 -9.41 4.86
C TYR A 54 -2.71 -10.22 3.71
N GLU A 55 -3.64 -9.60 2.99
CA GLU A 55 -4.26 -10.13 1.79
C GLU A 55 -4.03 -9.18 0.62
N ILE A 56 -3.63 -9.71 -0.53
CA ILE A 56 -3.58 -8.92 -1.77
C ILE A 56 -4.99 -8.88 -2.36
N ILE A 57 -5.52 -7.67 -2.56
CA ILE A 57 -6.90 -7.44 -3.00
C ILE A 57 -6.95 -6.74 -4.37
N GLY A 58 -8.15 -6.69 -4.97
CA GLY A 58 -8.40 -5.93 -6.21
C GLY A 58 -7.50 -6.35 -7.37
N SER A 59 -7.22 -7.64 -7.51
CA SER A 59 -6.30 -8.18 -8.52
C SER A 59 -4.89 -7.55 -8.45
N GLY A 60 -4.39 -7.28 -7.24
CA GLY A 60 -3.07 -6.70 -7.01
C GLY A 60 -3.03 -5.17 -6.98
N GLN A 61 -4.19 -4.51 -6.97
CA GLN A 61 -4.25 -3.04 -6.85
C GLN A 61 -4.07 -2.55 -5.42
N GLY A 62 -4.27 -3.42 -4.42
CA GLY A 62 -4.07 -3.06 -3.02
C GLY A 62 -3.75 -4.26 -2.14
N VAL A 63 -3.46 -3.94 -0.89
CA VAL A 63 -3.21 -4.88 0.19
C VAL A 63 -4.07 -4.49 1.38
N HIS A 64 -4.75 -5.48 1.93
CA HIS A 64 -5.63 -5.38 3.09
C HIS A 64 -4.98 -6.07 4.29
N TRP A 65 -5.01 -5.43 5.45
CA TRP A 65 -4.64 -6.04 6.73
C TRP A 65 -5.92 -6.24 7.58
N PRO A 66 -6.45 -7.47 7.66
CA PRO A 66 -7.79 -7.73 8.18
C PRO A 66 -7.95 -7.43 9.67
N GLU A 67 -6.95 -7.72 10.49
CA GLU A 67 -7.03 -7.48 11.94
C GLU A 67 -7.11 -6.01 12.32
N ILE A 68 -6.49 -5.13 11.52
CA ILE A 68 -6.41 -3.69 11.80
C ILE A 68 -7.31 -2.85 10.88
N ASP A 69 -8.01 -3.47 9.93
CA ASP A 69 -8.87 -2.79 8.95
C ASP A 69 -8.15 -1.65 8.24
N GLU A 70 -7.02 -1.99 7.59
CA GLU A 70 -6.20 -1.03 6.85
C GLU A 70 -5.95 -1.51 5.42
N ASP A 71 -6.02 -0.56 4.48
CA ASP A 71 -5.79 -0.80 3.05
C ASP A 71 -4.70 0.13 2.52
N ILE A 72 -3.74 -0.43 1.79
CA ILE A 72 -2.74 0.34 1.03
C ILE A 72 -2.84 -0.02 -0.45
N SER A 73 -3.00 0.99 -1.30
CA SER A 73 -3.07 0.80 -2.76
C SER A 73 -1.72 1.06 -3.43
N VAL A 74 -1.47 0.38 -4.54
CA VAL A 74 -0.29 0.63 -5.39
C VAL A 74 -0.28 2.07 -5.92
N ALA A 75 -1.45 2.60 -6.24
CA ALA A 75 -1.62 3.99 -6.68
C ALA A 75 -1.19 4.96 -5.57
N GLY A 76 -1.62 4.73 -4.32
CA GLY A 76 -1.23 5.55 -3.18
C GLY A 76 0.28 5.55 -2.96
N MET A 77 0.92 4.37 -3.04
CA MET A 77 2.37 4.23 -2.92
C MET A 77 3.12 4.97 -4.03
N LEU A 78 2.68 4.84 -5.29
CA LEU A 78 3.35 5.46 -6.45
C LEU A 78 3.18 6.98 -6.49
N HIS A 79 2.07 7.50 -5.98
CA HIS A 79 1.75 8.95 -6.03
C HIS A 79 2.13 9.73 -4.79
N GLY A 80 2.68 9.10 -3.75
CA GLY A 80 3.02 9.85 -2.54
C GLY A 80 1.83 10.13 -1.62
N VAL A 81 0.74 9.37 -1.70
CA VAL A 81 -0.51 9.65 -0.96
C VAL A 81 -0.62 8.73 0.27
N PRO A 82 -0.39 9.24 1.50
CA PRO A 82 -0.50 8.46 2.73
C PRO A 82 -1.95 8.06 3.03
N ALA A 83 -2.12 7.05 3.89
CA ALA A 83 -3.43 6.58 4.30
C ALA A 83 -4.21 7.70 5.02
N ARG A 84 -5.49 7.85 4.68
CA ARG A 84 -6.31 8.90 5.30
C ARG A 84 -6.66 8.49 6.73
N LYS A 85 -6.25 9.33 7.69
CA LYS A 85 -6.88 9.34 9.00
C LYS A 85 -8.25 10.01 8.87
N LEU A 86 -9.31 9.22 8.70
CA LEU A 86 -10.67 9.73 8.80
C LEU A 86 -10.88 10.21 10.24
N LYS A 87 -10.96 11.53 10.44
CA LYS A 87 -11.48 12.08 11.69
C LYS A 87 -12.98 11.84 11.66
N LEU A 88 -13.46 10.88 12.44
CA LEU A 88 -14.89 10.82 12.76
C LEU A 88 -15.22 12.13 13.47
N VAL A 89 -16.08 12.94 12.86
CA VAL A 89 -16.61 14.16 13.46
C VAL A 89 -17.48 13.72 14.62
N SER A 90 -17.10 14.10 15.85
CA SER A 90 -17.91 13.97 17.06
C SER A 90 -19.05 14.97 17.06
#